data_AF-A0A1A9BXD6-F1
#
_entry.id   AF-A0A1A9BXD6-F1
#
_cell.length_a   1.000
_cell.length_b   1.000
_cell.length_c   1.000
_cell.angle_alpha   90.00
_cell.angle_beta   90.00
_cell.angle_gamma   90.00
#
_symmetry.space_group_name_H-M   'P 1'
#
loop_
_entity.id
_entity.type
_entity.pdbx_description
1 polymer ?
#
loop_
_entity_poly.entity_id
_entity_poly.type
_entity_poly.pdbx_seq_one_letter_code
_entity_poly.pdbx_strand_id
1 'polypeptide(L)'
;MEELARLAGITVRTLRFYRERGLIPPPRREGRIAWYDDRHLARLRTISALLERGHTLSGIAELAEAFDHGRDVADLLGMDSPTEETPVRLTPEELADHFAGEVTPENLAAAMELGYLATDGEEIVHISRRLLDVSSALVREGIPLAEVLAAGKELRAHADVLADLFANLILRHGTEEDLPRLRPLARSVVEAEMSLALDRRLRKRS
;
A
#
# COMPACT_ATOMS: atom_id res chain seq x y z
N MET A 1 -4.92 -28.53 11.53
CA MET A 1 -4.49 -27.56 12.57
C MET A 1 -3.17 -27.97 13.20
N GLU A 2 -3.02 -29.18 13.73
CA GLU A 2 -1.74 -29.69 14.24
C GLU A 2 -0.63 -29.60 13.19
N GLU A 3 -0.92 -30.08 11.98
CA GLU A 3 0.03 -30.00 10.86
C GLU A 3 0.40 -28.57 10.48
N LEU A 4 -0.58 -27.67 10.42
CA LEU A 4 -0.33 -26.25 10.13
C LEU A 4 0.55 -25.59 11.20
N ALA A 5 0.27 -25.84 12.48
CA ALA A 5 1.05 -25.31 13.59
C ALA A 5 2.51 -25.79 13.50
N ARG A 6 2.70 -27.09 13.20
CA ARG A 6 4.01 -27.70 12.98
C ARG A 6 4.76 -27.05 11.81
N LEU A 7 4.10 -26.86 10.66
CA LEU A 7 4.70 -26.23 9.47
C LEU A 7 5.03 -24.74 9.68
N ALA A 8 4.26 -24.04 10.51
CA ALA A 8 4.48 -22.65 10.90
C ALA A 8 5.49 -22.49 12.05
N GLY A 9 5.98 -23.58 12.65
CA GLY A 9 6.91 -23.55 13.77
C GLY A 9 6.31 -23.03 15.08
N ILE A 10 4.98 -23.07 15.23
CA ILE A 10 4.28 -22.57 16.42
C ILE A 10 3.47 -23.67 17.11
N THR A 11 3.04 -23.41 18.34
CA THR A 11 2.17 -24.36 19.05
C THR A 11 0.72 -24.28 18.53
N VAL A 12 -0.02 -25.38 18.65
CA VAL A 12 -1.48 -25.40 18.35
C VAL A 12 -2.25 -24.40 19.22
N ARG A 13 -1.78 -24.16 20.45
CA ARG A 13 -2.32 -23.14 21.36
C ARG A 13 -2.14 -21.74 20.77
N THR A 14 -0.95 -21.42 20.27
CA THR A 14 -0.65 -20.14 19.60
C THR A 14 -1.50 -19.97 18.34
N LEU A 15 -1.61 -21.01 17.51
CA LEU A 15 -2.44 -20.97 16.30
C LEU A 15 -3.92 -20.71 16.63
N ARG A 16 -4.45 -21.36 17.66
CA ARG A 16 -5.84 -21.14 18.11
C ARG A 16 -6.05 -19.71 18.59
N PHE A 17 -5.09 -19.19 19.35
CA PHE A 17 -5.10 -17.82 19.85
C PHE A 17 -5.07 -16.79 18.71
N TYR A 18 -4.26 -16.99 17.67
CA TYR A 18 -4.23 -16.11 16.51
C TYR A 18 -5.57 -16.12 15.77
N ARG A 19 -6.15 -17.29 15.55
CA ARG A 19 -7.48 -17.39 14.93
C ARG A 19 -8.58 -16.71 15.76
N GLU A 20 -8.55 -16.85 17.08
CA GLU A 20 -9.50 -16.17 17.98
C GLU A 20 -9.39 -14.64 17.92
N ARG A 21 -8.23 -14.12 17.53
CA ARG A 21 -7.96 -12.70 17.31
C ARG A 21 -8.17 -12.23 15.87
N GLY A 22 -8.74 -13.07 14.99
CA GLY A 22 -8.97 -12.70 13.59
C GLY A 22 -7.71 -12.61 12.73
N LEU A 23 -6.53 -12.95 13.27
CA LEU A 23 -5.27 -12.88 12.53
C LEU A 23 -5.15 -13.88 11.39
N ILE A 24 -5.95 -14.95 11.45
CA ILE A 24 -5.96 -16.03 10.48
C ILE A 24 -7.39 -16.18 9.96
N PRO A 25 -7.60 -16.13 8.63
CA PRO A 25 -8.92 -16.28 8.05
C PRO A 25 -9.56 -17.61 8.47
N PRO A 26 -10.91 -17.68 8.51
CA PRO A 26 -11.59 -18.89 8.89
C PRO A 26 -11.27 -20.03 7.89
N PRO A 27 -10.91 -21.23 8.38
CA PRO A 27 -10.61 -22.36 7.51
C PRO A 27 -11.87 -22.80 6.76
N ARG A 28 -11.68 -23.34 5.54
CA ARG A 28 -12.79 -23.96 4.80
C ARG A 28 -13.29 -25.16 5.61
N ARG A 29 -14.60 -25.19 5.89
CA ARG A 29 -15.23 -26.28 6.63
C ARG A 29 -15.89 -27.26 5.66
N GLU A 30 -15.54 -28.52 5.81
CA GLU A 30 -16.19 -29.63 5.11
C GLU A 30 -16.65 -30.65 6.15
N GLY A 31 -17.94 -30.58 6.50
CA GLY A 31 -18.51 -31.29 7.64
C GLY A 31 -17.88 -30.83 8.97
N ARG A 32 -17.25 -31.75 9.70
CA ARG A 32 -16.55 -31.47 10.97
C ARG A 32 -15.06 -31.17 10.81
N ILE A 33 -14.55 -31.21 9.58
CA ILE A 33 -13.12 -31.07 9.28
C ILE A 33 -12.86 -29.62 8.86
N ALA A 34 -11.87 -29.00 9.52
CA ALA A 34 -11.36 -27.67 9.16
C ALA A 34 -10.11 -27.83 8.29
N TRP A 35 -10.22 -27.41 7.04
CA TRP A 35 -9.14 -27.42 6.06
C TRP A 35 -8.36 -26.11 6.11
N TYR A 36 -7.05 -26.24 6.26
CA TYR A 36 -6.11 -25.14 6.18
C TYR A 36 -5.22 -25.38 4.96
N ASP A 37 -5.11 -24.39 4.10
CA ASP A 37 -4.30 -24.39 2.88
C ASP A 37 -3.01 -23.57 3.07
N ASP A 38 -2.23 -23.45 2.00
CA ASP A 38 -0.94 -22.76 2.00
C ASP A 38 -1.04 -21.27 2.38
N ARG A 39 -2.21 -20.66 2.15
CA ARG A 39 -2.52 -19.28 2.53
C ARG A 39 -2.46 -19.07 4.04
N HIS A 40 -3.06 -20.00 4.78
CA HIS A 40 -2.98 -19.99 6.25
C HIS A 40 -1.53 -20.12 6.73
N LEU A 41 -0.69 -20.87 6.02
CA LEU A 41 0.71 -21.06 6.39
C LEU A 41 1.55 -19.80 6.09
N ALA A 42 1.34 -19.15 4.94
CA ALA A 42 2.00 -17.91 4.57
C ALA A 42 1.70 -16.79 5.59
N ARG A 43 0.42 -16.63 5.97
CA ARG A 43 0.01 -15.64 6.98
C ARG A 43 0.61 -15.91 8.35
N LEU A 44 0.73 -17.18 8.76
CA LEU A 44 1.41 -17.52 10.02
C LEU A 44 2.90 -17.20 10.02
N ARG A 45 3.60 -17.44 8.91
CA ARG A 45 5.02 -17.09 8.77
C ARG A 45 5.22 -15.58 8.83
N THR A 46 4.34 -14.84 8.18
CA THR A 46 4.30 -13.36 8.23
C THR A 46 4.17 -12.86 9.67
N ILE A 47 3.18 -13.37 10.41
CA ILE A 47 2.96 -12.97 11.80
C ILE A 47 4.21 -13.25 12.64
N SER A 48 4.83 -14.43 12.49
CA SER A 48 6.07 -14.77 13.21
C SER A 48 7.23 -13.83 12.87
N ALA A 49 7.45 -13.53 11.59
CA ALA A 49 8.52 -12.65 11.13
C ALA A 49 8.37 -11.20 11.64
N LEU A 50 7.12 -10.71 11.72
CA LEU A 50 6.82 -9.38 12.28
C LEU A 50 7.03 -9.35 13.80
N LEU A 51 6.63 -10.40 14.53
CA LEU A 51 6.87 -10.50 15.97
C LEU A 51 8.36 -10.55 16.32
N GLU A 52 9.17 -11.28 15.55
CA GLU A 52 10.63 -11.36 15.74
C GLU A 52 11.32 -10.00 15.60
N ARG A 53 10.74 -9.09 14.81
CA ARG A 53 11.23 -7.72 14.61
C ARG A 53 10.71 -6.71 15.65
N GLY A 54 9.94 -7.17 16.64
CA GLY A 54 9.45 -6.35 17.74
C GLY A 54 8.08 -5.70 17.51
N HIS A 55 7.37 -6.03 16.42
CA HIS A 55 5.99 -5.59 16.26
C HIS A 55 5.07 -6.26 17.29
N THR A 56 4.03 -5.53 17.71
CA THR A 56 3.07 -6.08 18.66
C THR A 56 2.01 -6.91 17.94
N LEU A 57 1.47 -7.91 18.62
CA LEU A 57 0.40 -8.73 18.06
C LEU A 57 -0.89 -7.94 17.78
N SER A 58 -1.14 -6.84 18.51
CA SER A 58 -2.25 -5.92 18.23
C SER A 58 -2.03 -5.25 16.88
N GLY A 59 -0.83 -4.70 16.67
CA GLY A 59 -0.53 -4.04 15.41
C GLY A 59 -0.57 -5.00 14.22
N ILE A 60 -0.11 -6.24 14.40
CA ILE A 60 -0.24 -7.27 13.35
C ILE A 60 -1.72 -7.61 13.08
N ALA A 61 -2.59 -7.59 14.09
CA ALA A 61 -4.02 -7.87 13.93
C ALA A 61 -4.73 -6.75 13.18
N GLU A 62 -4.42 -5.50 13.48
CA GLU A 62 -4.94 -4.33 12.78
C GLU A 62 -4.43 -4.29 11.33
N LEU A 63 -3.17 -4.68 11.09
CA LEU A 63 -2.60 -4.84 9.74
C LEU A 63 -3.36 -5.90 8.93
N ALA A 64 -3.60 -7.06 9.55
CA ALA A 64 -4.39 -8.15 9.00
C ALA A 64 -5.83 -7.74 8.66
N GLU A 65 -6.47 -6.97 9.54
CA GLU A 65 -7.81 -6.44 9.31
C GLU A 65 -7.83 -5.41 8.18
N ALA A 66 -6.84 -4.52 8.12
CA ALA A 66 -6.69 -3.56 7.03
C ALA A 66 -6.52 -4.26 5.67
N PHE A 67 -5.79 -5.38 5.61
CA PHE A 67 -5.70 -6.20 4.39
C PHE A 67 -7.03 -6.84 4.00
N ASP A 68 -7.78 -7.37 4.96
CA ASP A 68 -9.08 -7.98 4.67
C ASP A 68 -10.12 -6.94 4.17
N HIS A 69 -9.92 -5.65 4.48
CA HIS A 69 -10.75 -4.52 4.03
C HIS A 69 -10.10 -3.66 2.94
N GLY A 70 -8.93 -4.06 2.44
CA GLY A 70 -8.21 -3.37 1.38
C GLY A 70 -8.97 -3.35 0.07
N ARG A 71 -8.76 -2.32 -0.76
CA ARG A 71 -9.25 -2.33 -2.15
C ARG A 71 -8.40 -3.28 -2.98
N ASP A 72 -9.04 -4.04 -3.87
CA ASP A 72 -8.35 -4.88 -4.83
C ASP A 72 -7.50 -4.01 -5.77
N VAL A 73 -6.30 -4.48 -6.13
CA VAL A 73 -5.41 -3.74 -7.02
C VAL A 73 -6.06 -3.46 -8.38
N ALA A 74 -6.93 -4.36 -8.85
CA ALA A 74 -7.69 -4.22 -10.09
C ALA A 74 -8.62 -3.00 -10.05
N ASP A 75 -9.33 -2.81 -8.93
CA ASP A 75 -10.25 -1.68 -8.73
C ASP A 75 -9.48 -0.36 -8.68
N LEU A 76 -8.28 -0.37 -8.09
CA LEU A 76 -7.46 0.82 -7.92
C LEU A 76 -6.75 1.25 -9.21
N LEU A 77 -6.28 0.27 -10.01
CA LEU A 77 -5.60 0.52 -11.27
C LEU A 77 -6.58 0.74 -12.43
N GLY A 78 -7.88 0.53 -12.22
CA GLY A 78 -8.91 0.63 -13.25
C GLY A 78 -8.58 -0.32 -14.38
N MET A 79 -8.93 -1.60 -14.20
CA MET A 79 -8.76 -2.67 -15.18
C MET A 79 -9.00 -2.12 -16.60
N ASP A 80 -7.96 -2.20 -17.44
CA ASP A 80 -7.86 -1.75 -18.84
C ASP A 80 -7.34 -0.33 -19.15
N SER A 81 -6.88 0.46 -18.15
CA SER A 81 -6.17 1.72 -18.44
C SER A 81 -4.64 1.58 -18.34
N PRO A 82 -3.86 2.02 -19.34
CA PRO A 82 -2.40 2.05 -19.22
C PRO A 82 -2.00 3.06 -18.13
N THR A 83 -1.62 2.54 -16.97
CA THR A 83 -0.87 3.32 -15.98
C THR A 83 0.59 3.41 -16.40
N GLU A 84 1.17 4.60 -16.31
CA GLU A 84 2.64 4.78 -16.46
C GLU A 84 3.39 4.27 -15.22
N GLU A 85 2.67 4.07 -14.11
CA GLU A 85 3.25 3.59 -12.87
C GLU A 85 3.39 2.07 -12.89
N THR A 86 4.53 1.59 -12.40
CA THR A 86 4.79 0.15 -12.28
C THR A 86 4.40 -0.30 -10.86
N PRO A 87 3.37 -1.15 -10.71
CA PRO A 87 3.02 -1.72 -9.41
C PRO A 87 4.14 -2.65 -8.93
N VAL A 88 4.31 -2.72 -7.61
CA VAL A 88 5.29 -3.60 -6.96
C VAL A 88 4.55 -4.48 -5.97
N ARG A 89 4.64 -5.80 -6.19
CA ARG A 89 4.18 -6.80 -5.22
C ARG A 89 5.25 -6.95 -4.14
N LEU A 90 4.82 -6.93 -2.89
CA LEU A 90 5.66 -7.00 -1.72
C LEU A 90 5.03 -7.96 -0.70
N THR A 91 5.86 -8.74 -0.03
CA THR A 91 5.43 -9.36 1.22
C THR A 91 5.37 -8.32 2.33
N PRO A 92 4.64 -8.59 3.44
CA PRO A 92 4.63 -7.68 4.58
C PRO A 92 6.03 -7.48 5.19
N GLU A 93 6.91 -8.48 5.12
CA GLU A 93 8.31 -8.31 5.54
C GLU A 93 9.09 -7.36 4.62
N GLU A 94 8.94 -7.49 3.30
CA GLU A 94 9.61 -6.60 2.34
C GLU A 94 9.14 -5.16 2.52
N LEU A 95 7.84 -4.95 2.74
CA LEU A 95 7.29 -3.64 3.05
C LEU A 95 7.87 -3.07 4.36
N ALA A 96 7.99 -3.89 5.41
CA ALA A 96 8.58 -3.49 6.68
C ALA A 96 10.06 -3.08 6.52
N ASP A 97 10.83 -3.84 5.73
CA ASP A 97 12.24 -3.56 5.46
C ASP A 97 12.42 -2.22 4.69
N HIS A 98 11.43 -1.80 3.90
CA HIS A 98 11.45 -0.50 3.21
C HIS A 98 11.32 0.70 4.16
N PHE A 99 10.64 0.57 5.30
CA PHE A 99 10.29 1.70 6.18
C PHE A 99 10.82 1.59 7.61
N ALA A 100 11.82 0.72 7.85
CA ALA A 100 12.63 0.69 9.08
C ALA A 100 11.84 0.71 10.41
N GLY A 101 10.68 0.04 10.46
CA GLY A 101 9.84 -0.04 11.65
C GLY A 101 8.71 1.00 11.75
N GLU A 102 8.61 1.93 10.80
CA GLU A 102 7.49 2.88 10.70
C GLU A 102 6.23 2.26 10.07
N VAL A 103 6.26 0.97 9.72
CA VAL A 103 5.07 0.20 9.28
C VAL A 103 4.21 -0.12 10.51
N THR A 104 3.49 0.90 10.97
CA THR A 104 2.44 0.77 11.98
C THR A 104 1.10 0.52 11.32
N PRO A 105 0.10 0.00 12.06
CA PRO A 105 -1.25 -0.20 11.53
C PRO A 105 -1.88 1.08 11.01
N GLU A 106 -1.67 2.20 11.70
CA GLU A 106 -2.22 3.49 11.32
C GLU A 106 -1.62 3.98 9.99
N ASN A 107 -0.31 3.80 9.80
CA ASN A 107 0.36 4.16 8.56
C ASN A 107 -0.07 3.24 7.41
N LEU A 108 -0.27 1.94 7.66
CA LEU A 108 -0.79 1.04 6.63
C LEU A 108 -2.21 1.45 6.23
N ALA A 109 -3.10 1.64 7.20
CA ALA A 109 -4.48 2.05 6.96
C ALA A 109 -4.53 3.35 6.15
N ALA A 110 -3.74 4.36 6.55
CA ALA A 110 -3.63 5.61 5.81
C ALA A 110 -3.12 5.40 4.37
N ALA A 111 -2.10 4.57 4.17
CA ALA A 111 -1.58 4.26 2.83
C ALA A 111 -2.61 3.52 1.94
N MET A 112 -3.46 2.66 2.53
CA MET A 112 -4.54 1.98 1.82
C MET A 112 -5.71 2.91 1.49
N GLU A 113 -6.11 3.77 2.43
CA GLU A 113 -7.12 4.82 2.21
C GLU A 113 -6.72 5.74 1.06
N LEU A 114 -5.46 6.19 1.08
CA LEU A 114 -4.86 7.00 0.01
C LEU A 114 -4.72 6.26 -1.31
N GLY A 115 -4.87 4.93 -1.30
CA GLY A 115 -4.70 4.08 -2.48
C GLY A 115 -3.25 4.05 -2.96
N TYR A 116 -2.28 4.12 -2.06
CA TYR A 116 -0.88 3.80 -2.38
C TYR A 116 -0.59 2.31 -2.23
N LEU A 117 -1.29 1.68 -1.29
CA LEU A 117 -1.31 0.25 -1.10
C LEU A 117 -2.68 -0.32 -1.49
N ALA A 118 -2.64 -1.48 -2.10
CA ALA A 118 -3.80 -2.33 -2.38
C ALA A 118 -3.43 -3.78 -2.10
N THR A 119 -4.44 -4.64 -2.14
CA THR A 119 -4.27 -6.08 -1.95
C THR A 119 -4.51 -6.81 -3.26
N ASP A 120 -3.69 -7.82 -3.54
CA ASP A 120 -3.91 -8.81 -4.60
C ASP A 120 -3.89 -10.20 -3.94
N GLY A 121 -5.07 -10.66 -3.56
CA GLY A 121 -5.22 -11.84 -2.70
C GLY A 121 -4.60 -11.63 -1.32
N GLU A 122 -3.43 -12.22 -1.09
CA GLU A 122 -2.68 -12.11 0.18
C GLU A 122 -1.41 -11.27 0.05
N GLU A 123 -1.12 -10.77 -1.14
CA GLU A 123 0.05 -9.94 -1.40
C GLU A 123 -0.30 -8.47 -1.23
N ILE A 124 0.66 -7.70 -0.71
CA ILE A 124 0.57 -6.25 -0.70
C ILE A 124 1.07 -5.76 -2.05
N VAL A 125 0.30 -4.88 -2.69
CA VAL A 125 0.73 -4.23 -3.92
C VAL A 125 0.84 -2.73 -3.67
N HIS A 126 2.06 -2.22 -3.83
CA HIS A 126 2.28 -0.78 -3.91
C HIS A 126 2.06 -0.33 -5.35
N ILE A 127 1.21 0.67 -5.59
CA ILE A 127 0.76 1.03 -6.96
C ILE A 127 1.85 1.64 -7.84
N SER A 128 2.93 2.11 -7.21
CA SER A 128 4.02 2.81 -7.88
C SER A 128 5.36 2.48 -7.23
N ARG A 129 6.28 1.88 -7.99
CA ARG A 129 7.68 1.70 -7.58
C ARG A 129 8.34 3.02 -7.21
N ARG A 130 8.11 4.07 -8.01
CA ARG A 130 8.73 5.38 -7.77
C ARG A 130 8.30 5.99 -6.44
N LEU A 131 7.01 5.94 -6.12
CA LEU A 131 6.49 6.46 -4.85
C LEU A 131 7.00 5.62 -3.65
N LEU A 132 7.09 4.29 -3.79
CA LEU A 132 7.68 3.43 -2.77
C LEU A 132 9.14 3.82 -2.50
N ASP A 133 9.95 3.97 -3.54
CA ASP A 133 11.37 4.27 -3.41
C ASP A 133 11.60 5.67 -2.81
N VAL A 134 10.83 6.69 -3.25
CA VAL A 134 10.95 8.07 -2.74
C VAL A 134 10.45 8.18 -1.30
N SER A 135 9.29 7.61 -0.96
CA SER A 135 8.78 7.67 0.42
C SER A 135 9.71 6.93 1.39
N SER A 136 10.24 5.78 0.98
CA SER A 136 11.25 5.02 1.72
C SER A 136 12.54 5.83 1.93
N ALA A 137 12.99 6.59 0.92
CA ALA A 137 14.13 7.49 1.07
C ALA A 137 13.87 8.61 2.09
N LEU A 138 12.70 9.26 2.05
CA LEU A 138 12.31 10.30 3.01
C LEU A 138 12.32 9.77 4.45
N VAL A 139 11.80 8.55 4.67
CA VAL A 139 11.81 7.92 6.00
C VAL A 139 13.22 7.61 6.48
N ARG A 140 14.13 7.19 5.59
CA ARG A 140 15.54 6.98 5.94
C ARG A 140 16.26 8.28 6.34
N GLU A 141 15.82 9.42 5.83
CA GLU A 141 16.30 10.75 6.27
C GLU A 141 15.70 11.18 7.64
N GLY A 142 14.92 10.32 8.29
CA GLY A 142 14.35 10.54 9.62
C GLY A 142 12.99 11.25 9.61
N ILE A 143 12.34 11.39 8.45
CA ILE A 143 11.00 11.95 8.35
C ILE A 143 9.99 10.85 8.72
N PRO A 144 9.12 11.02 9.72
CA PRO A 144 8.15 9.99 10.10
C PRO A 144 7.23 9.62 8.92
N LEU A 145 6.90 8.33 8.77
CA LEU A 145 6.06 7.88 7.64
C LEU A 145 4.68 8.53 7.67
N ALA A 146 4.13 8.78 8.86
CA ALA A 146 2.86 9.48 9.04
C ALA A 146 2.86 10.88 8.40
N GLU A 147 3.96 11.63 8.53
CA GLU A 147 4.12 12.96 7.93
C GLU A 147 4.25 12.87 6.41
N VAL A 148 4.98 11.86 5.91
CA VAL A 148 5.09 11.60 4.47
C VAL A 148 3.72 11.28 3.87
N LEU A 149 2.93 10.44 4.53
CA LEU A 149 1.57 10.09 4.11
C LEU A 149 0.62 11.29 4.18
N ALA A 150 0.73 12.13 5.22
CA ALA A 150 -0.05 13.37 5.33
C ALA A 150 0.27 14.34 4.18
N ALA A 151 1.54 14.56 3.88
CA ALA A 151 1.95 15.36 2.72
C ALA A 151 1.47 14.73 1.40
N GLY A 152 1.52 13.40 1.28
CA GLY A 152 1.00 12.66 0.13
C GLY A 152 -0.51 12.88 -0.07
N LYS A 153 -1.30 12.89 1.01
CA LYS A 153 -2.73 13.19 0.99
C LYS A 153 -3.03 14.57 0.39
N GLU A 154 -2.34 15.60 0.88
CA GLU A 154 -2.49 16.96 0.35
C GLU A 154 -2.07 17.05 -1.12
N LEU A 155 -0.94 16.43 -1.46
CA LEU A 155 -0.43 16.41 -2.83
C LEU A 155 -1.40 15.72 -3.78
N ARG A 156 -2.03 14.61 -3.36
CA ARG A 156 -3.03 13.90 -4.16
C ARG A 156 -4.25 14.79 -4.44
N ALA A 157 -4.76 15.48 -3.43
CA ALA A 157 -5.88 16.40 -3.62
C ALA A 157 -5.54 17.52 -4.63
N HIS A 158 -4.31 18.04 -4.61
CA HIS A 158 -3.86 19.00 -5.61
C HIS A 158 -3.68 18.37 -7.00
N ALA A 159 -3.17 17.14 -7.07
CA ALA A 159 -3.03 16.41 -8.33
C ALA A 159 -4.39 16.14 -8.98
N ASP A 160 -5.41 15.78 -8.22
CA ASP A 160 -6.77 15.56 -8.73
C ASP A 160 -7.35 16.85 -9.35
N VAL A 161 -7.17 18.00 -8.67
CA VAL A 161 -7.58 19.31 -9.22
C VAL A 161 -6.83 19.65 -10.52
N LEU A 162 -5.53 19.36 -10.58
CA LEU A 162 -4.75 19.58 -11.81
C LEU A 162 -5.18 18.61 -12.92
N ALA A 163 -5.45 17.35 -12.59
CA ALA A 163 -5.93 16.35 -13.53
C ALA A 163 -7.27 16.78 -14.15
N ASP A 164 -8.22 17.25 -13.33
CA ASP A 164 -9.48 17.81 -13.80
C ASP A 164 -9.28 19.02 -14.71
N LEU A 165 -8.35 19.92 -14.37
CA LEU A 165 -8.02 21.07 -15.20
C LEU A 165 -7.53 20.64 -16.57
N PHE A 166 -6.56 19.72 -16.64
CA PHE A 166 -6.01 19.23 -17.90
C PHE A 166 -7.03 18.42 -18.70
N ALA A 167 -7.79 17.54 -18.05
CA ALA A 167 -8.83 16.76 -18.70
C ALA A 167 -9.89 17.67 -19.33
N ASN A 168 -10.40 18.66 -18.58
CA ASN A 168 -11.35 19.64 -19.10
C ASN A 168 -10.78 20.47 -20.25
N LEU A 169 -9.51 20.88 -20.17
CA LEU A 169 -8.84 21.61 -21.24
C LEU A 169 -8.73 20.75 -22.52
N ILE A 170 -8.34 19.49 -22.39
CA ILE A 170 -8.22 18.55 -23.51
C ILE A 170 -9.60 18.32 -24.13
N LEU A 171 -10.61 17.99 -23.32
CA LEU A 171 -11.97 17.70 -23.79
C LEU A 171 -12.67 18.93 -24.40
N ARG A 172 -12.28 20.14 -24.01
CA ARG A 172 -12.77 21.37 -24.64
C ARG A 172 -12.25 21.56 -26.08
N HIS A 173 -11.10 20.97 -26.40
CA HIS A 173 -10.40 21.19 -27.67
C HIS A 173 -10.13 19.90 -28.47
N GLY A 174 -10.59 18.75 -27.98
CA GLY A 174 -10.35 17.42 -28.54
C GLY A 174 -11.40 16.40 -28.06
N THR A 175 -11.05 15.12 -28.08
CA THR A 175 -11.94 14.02 -27.65
C THR A 175 -11.35 13.23 -26.48
N GLU A 176 -12.13 12.30 -25.91
CA GLU A 176 -11.61 11.39 -24.87
C GLU A 176 -10.43 10.52 -25.35
N GLU A 177 -10.37 10.22 -26.66
CA GLU A 177 -9.24 9.50 -27.27
C GLU A 177 -7.92 10.30 -27.21
N ASP A 178 -8.00 11.63 -27.05
CA ASP A 178 -6.82 12.49 -26.90
C ASP A 178 -6.23 12.43 -25.48
N LEU A 179 -7.00 12.01 -24.47
CA LEU A 179 -6.55 12.02 -23.07
C LEU A 179 -5.29 11.17 -22.85
N PRO A 180 -5.21 9.89 -23.27
CA PRO A 180 -4.00 9.09 -23.11
C PRO A 180 -2.81 9.66 -23.91
N ARG A 181 -3.07 10.22 -25.10
CA ARG A 181 -2.05 10.78 -25.99
C ARG A 181 -1.43 12.06 -25.43
N LEU A 182 -2.23 12.91 -24.78
CA LEU A 182 -1.81 14.21 -24.27
C LEU A 182 -1.39 14.19 -22.79
N ARG A 183 -1.67 13.10 -22.06
CA ARG A 183 -1.23 12.88 -20.67
C ARG A 183 0.26 13.18 -20.43
N PRO A 184 1.22 12.76 -21.29
CA PRO A 184 2.64 13.06 -21.06
C PRO A 184 2.96 14.57 -21.08
N LEU A 185 2.24 15.35 -21.91
CA LEU A 185 2.43 16.81 -21.97
C LEU A 185 1.92 17.49 -20.70
N ALA A 186 0.76 17.07 -20.19
CA ALA A 186 0.23 17.57 -18.92
C ALA A 186 1.22 17.31 -17.77
N ARG A 187 1.80 16.10 -17.71
CA ARG A 187 2.84 15.75 -16.73
C ARG A 187 4.05 16.69 -16.80
N SER A 188 4.58 16.94 -18.00
CA SER A 188 5.74 17.83 -18.16
C SER A 188 5.46 19.27 -17.71
N VAL A 189 4.24 19.78 -17.92
CA VAL A 189 3.84 21.10 -17.42
C VAL A 189 3.83 21.13 -15.89
N VAL A 190 3.27 20.10 -15.25
CA VAL A 190 3.24 19.98 -13.78
C VAL A 190 4.65 19.93 -13.20
N GLU A 191 5.54 19.12 -13.78
CA GLU A 191 6.95 19.00 -13.35
C GLU A 191 7.69 20.34 -13.44
N ALA A 192 7.50 21.08 -14.54
CA ALA A 192 8.12 22.39 -14.73
C ALA A 192 7.58 23.43 -13.73
N GLU A 193 6.26 23.53 -13.56
CA GLU A 193 5.65 24.48 -12.61
C GLU A 193 6.01 24.16 -11.16
N MET A 194 6.11 22.88 -10.79
CA MET A 194 6.53 22.47 -9.46
C MET A 194 7.99 22.88 -9.20
N SER A 195 8.88 22.67 -10.17
CA SER A 195 10.28 23.10 -10.08
C SER A 195 10.39 24.62 -9.92
N LEU A 196 9.67 25.38 -10.74
CA LEU A 196 9.64 26.85 -10.65
C LEU A 196 9.04 27.36 -9.32
N ALA A 197 8.02 26.68 -8.79
CA ALA A 197 7.40 27.02 -7.52
C ALA A 197 8.35 26.81 -6.34
N LEU A 198 9.12 25.72 -6.36
CA LEU A 198 10.15 25.44 -5.36
C LEU A 198 11.26 26.50 -5.39
N ASP A 199 11.78 26.84 -6.57
CA ASP A 199 12.78 27.90 -6.73
C ASP A 199 12.32 29.25 -6.15
N ARG A 200 11.07 29.63 -6.43
CA ARG A 200 10.46 30.86 -5.88
C ARG A 200 10.37 30.84 -4.35
N ARG A 201 10.14 29.68 -3.75
CA ARG A 201 10.05 29.52 -2.28
C ARG A 201 11.44 29.57 -1.63
N LEU A 202 12.44 28.94 -2.24
CA LEU A 202 13.81 28.94 -1.73
C LEU A 202 14.41 30.36 -1.73
N ARG A 203 14.22 31.13 -2.80
CA ARG A 203 14.68 32.53 -2.89
C ARG A 203 14.02 33.49 -1.90
N LYS A 204 12.81 33.17 -1.40
CA LYS A 204 12.12 33.98 -0.39
C LYS A 204 12.60 33.70 1.04
N ARG A 205 13.36 32.62 1.26
CA ARG A 205 13.91 32.23 2.57
C ARG A 205 15.40 32.58 2.73
N SER A 206 16.09 32.95 1.65
CA SER A 206 17.45 33.52 1.65
C SER A 206 17.41 35.02 1.84
#